data_AF-A0A452ZH85-F1
#
_entry.id   AF-A0A452ZH85-F1
#
_cell.length_a   1.000
_cell.length_b   1.000
_cell.length_c   1.000
_cell.angle_alpha   90.00
_cell.angle_beta   90.00
_cell.angle_gamma   90.00
#
_symmetry.space_group_name_H-M   'P 1'
#
loop_
_entity.id
_entity.type
_entity.pdbx_description
1 polymer ?
#
loop_
_entity_poly.entity_id
_entity_poly.type
_entity_poly.pdbx_seq_one_letter_code
_entity_poly.pdbx_strand_id
1 'polypeptide(L)'
;ELKRKEEAASRAGIVIEDKNWPPFFPLIHHNISNEIPIHLQKMQYLAFSSFLGIALCLFFNIIATTTAWIKGEGVMVWLLAIIYFISGVPGAYVLWYRPLYNAMRTESALKFGWFFLFYMIHIIFCVWSAVSPPFPFKGNSLTGILPAIDVITKSLIVGIFYFVGFGLFCLESLLSIGVIQQVYMYFRGSGKSQELKQQAARGALSSAF
;
A
#
# COMPACT_ATOMS: atom_id res chain seq x y z
N GLU A 1 14.23 28.13 -17.32
CA GLU A 1 14.87 27.24 -16.32
C GLU A 1 14.32 25.81 -16.35
N LEU A 2 12.99 25.60 -16.39
CA LEU A 2 12.34 24.28 -16.54
C LEU A 2 12.90 23.45 -17.71
N LYS A 3 12.92 24.04 -18.91
CA LYS A 3 13.40 23.40 -20.15
C LYS A 3 14.86 22.91 -20.07
N ARG A 4 15.71 23.63 -19.32
CA ARG A 4 17.12 23.28 -19.10
C ARG A 4 17.28 22.14 -18.08
N LYS A 5 16.38 22.04 -17.10
CA LYS A 5 16.28 20.92 -16.16
C LYS A 5 15.70 19.67 -16.82
N GLU A 6 14.73 19.84 -17.72
CA GLU A 6 14.15 18.77 -18.54
C GLU A 6 15.15 18.20 -19.55
N GLU A 7 15.93 19.05 -20.23
CA GLU A 7 17.02 18.61 -21.11
C GLU A 7 18.15 17.93 -20.33
N ALA A 8 18.47 18.39 -19.12
CA ALA A 8 19.45 17.73 -18.26
C ALA A 8 18.97 16.36 -17.76
N ALA A 9 17.68 16.25 -17.40
CA ALA A 9 17.05 14.98 -17.02
C ALA A 9 16.97 14.00 -18.20
N SER A 10 16.60 14.49 -19.38
CA SER A 10 16.60 13.71 -20.63
C SER A 10 18.00 13.20 -20.98
N ARG A 11 19.04 14.04 -20.86
CA ARG A 11 20.45 13.62 -21.06
C ARG A 11 20.93 12.60 -20.03
N ALA A 12 20.32 12.58 -18.84
CA ALA A 12 20.58 11.58 -17.80
C ALA A 12 19.72 10.31 -17.93
N GLY A 13 18.88 10.18 -18.98
CA GLY A 13 17.96 9.06 -19.14
C GLY A 13 16.80 9.05 -18.12
N ILE A 14 16.60 10.16 -17.41
CA ILE A 14 15.51 10.34 -16.45
C ILE A 14 14.28 10.77 -17.25
N VAL A 15 13.40 9.80 -17.53
CA VAL A 15 12.05 10.10 -18.03
C VAL A 15 11.32 10.84 -16.90
N ILE A 16 11.07 12.13 -17.10
CA ILE A 16 10.21 12.91 -16.20
C ILE A 16 8.77 12.49 -16.52
N GLU A 17 8.21 11.62 -15.68
CA GLU A 17 6.81 11.23 -15.79
C GLU A 17 5.92 12.33 -15.22
N ASP A 18 4.96 12.82 -16.03
CA ASP A 18 4.05 13.89 -15.63
C ASP A 18 3.21 13.49 -14.41
N LYS A 19 3.23 14.32 -13.37
CA LYS A 19 2.37 14.11 -12.20
C LYS A 19 0.92 14.39 -12.59
N ASN A 20 0.05 13.40 -12.43
CA ASN A 20 -1.35 13.46 -12.88
C ASN A 20 -2.37 13.06 -11.80
N TRP A 21 -1.92 12.55 -10.65
CA TRP A 21 -2.82 12.03 -9.60
C TRP A 21 -2.40 12.49 -8.19
N PRO A 22 -3.34 12.77 -7.27
CA PRO A 22 -4.79 12.86 -7.49
C PRO A 22 -5.17 14.03 -8.42
N PRO A 23 -6.32 13.99 -9.13
CA PRO A 23 -6.67 14.98 -10.16
C PRO A 23 -6.71 16.43 -9.66
N PHE A 24 -7.09 16.63 -8.39
CA PHE A 24 -7.19 17.94 -7.77
C PHE A 24 -5.87 18.42 -7.15
N PHE A 25 -4.89 17.52 -6.96
CA PHE A 25 -3.58 17.85 -6.40
C PHE A 25 -2.51 16.88 -6.93
N PRO A 26 -2.02 17.07 -8.18
CA PRO A 26 -1.15 16.11 -8.84
C PRO A 26 0.21 15.97 -8.13
N LEU A 27 0.36 14.89 -7.37
CA LEU A 27 1.55 14.58 -6.59
C LEU A 27 2.39 13.47 -7.21
N ILE A 28 1.72 12.50 -7.83
CA ILE A 28 2.34 11.29 -8.39
C ILE A 28 1.92 11.09 -9.85
N HIS A 29 2.75 10.35 -10.58
CA HIS A 29 2.38 9.79 -11.87
C HIS A 29 1.64 8.47 -11.66
N HIS A 30 0.49 8.31 -12.32
CA HIS A 30 -0.33 7.12 -12.23
C HIS A 30 -1.14 6.95 -13.52
N ASN A 31 -0.83 5.92 -14.32
CA ASN A 31 -1.56 5.64 -15.55
C ASN A 31 -1.63 4.14 -15.87
N ILE A 32 -2.42 3.40 -15.07
CA ILE A 32 -2.54 1.94 -15.16
C ILE A 32 -2.99 1.49 -16.56
N SER A 33 -3.97 2.16 -17.18
CA SER A 33 -4.55 1.72 -18.46
C SER A 33 -3.56 1.76 -19.62
N ASN A 34 -2.60 2.69 -19.58
CA ASN A 34 -1.66 2.92 -20.69
C ASN A 34 -0.30 2.26 -20.44
N GLU A 35 0.13 2.13 -19.18
CA GLU A 35 1.48 1.65 -18.87
C GLU A 35 1.54 0.17 -18.47
N ILE A 36 0.43 -0.41 -18.02
CA ILE A 36 0.39 -1.78 -17.51
C ILE A 36 -0.25 -2.69 -18.57
N PRO A 37 0.37 -3.85 -18.89
CA PRO A 37 -0.23 -4.83 -19.80
C PRO A 37 -1.65 -5.22 -19.38
N ILE A 38 -2.58 -5.34 -20.34
CA ILE A 38 -4.02 -5.53 -20.08
C ILE A 38 -4.32 -6.68 -19.10
N HIS A 39 -3.56 -7.77 -19.16
CA HIS A 39 -3.73 -8.94 -18.33
C HIS A 39 -3.28 -8.73 -16.86
N LEU A 40 -2.46 -7.70 -16.59
CA LEU A 40 -1.99 -7.33 -15.25
C LEU A 40 -2.76 -6.15 -14.64
N GLN A 41 -3.51 -5.39 -15.45
CA GLN A 41 -4.21 -4.20 -15.00
C GLN A 41 -5.15 -4.48 -13.82
N LYS A 42 -5.92 -5.58 -13.86
CA LYS A 42 -6.83 -5.95 -12.77
C LYS A 42 -6.09 -6.09 -11.44
N MET A 43 -4.93 -6.75 -11.43
CA MET A 43 -4.12 -6.93 -10.24
C MET A 43 -3.52 -5.59 -9.77
N GLN A 44 -3.08 -4.75 -10.69
CA GLN A 44 -2.59 -3.40 -10.35
C GLN A 44 -3.69 -2.51 -9.77
N TYR A 45 -4.93 -2.60 -10.28
CA TYR A 45 -6.08 -1.89 -9.72
C TYR A 45 -6.45 -2.39 -8.32
N LEU A 46 -6.32 -3.70 -8.03
CA LEU A 46 -6.52 -4.23 -6.68
C LEU A 46 -5.44 -3.72 -5.71
N ALA A 47 -4.17 -3.70 -6.13
CA ALA A 47 -3.09 -3.11 -5.33
C ALA A 47 -3.28 -1.61 -5.12
N PHE A 48 -3.76 -0.89 -6.13
CA PHE A 48 -4.13 0.52 -5.99
C PHE A 48 -5.32 0.71 -5.04
N SER A 49 -6.30 -0.20 -5.07
CA SER A 49 -7.43 -0.18 -4.13
C SER A 49 -6.97 -0.38 -2.69
N SER A 50 -6.01 -1.26 -2.45
CA SER A 50 -5.36 -1.41 -1.12
C SER A 50 -4.59 -0.14 -0.72
N PHE A 51 -3.94 0.54 -1.67
CA PHE A 51 -3.25 1.80 -1.40
C PHE A 51 -4.22 2.92 -0.98
N LEU A 52 -5.37 3.00 -1.65
CA LEU A 52 -6.45 3.91 -1.24
C LEU A 52 -7.11 3.47 0.06
N GLY A 53 -7.26 2.17 0.28
CA GLY A 53 -7.82 1.58 1.48
C GLY A 53 -7.02 1.94 2.72
N ILE A 54 -5.69 1.80 2.69
CA ILE A 54 -4.85 2.22 3.82
C ILE A 54 -4.90 3.73 4.06
N ALA A 55 -4.96 4.55 3.01
CA ALA A 55 -5.14 6.00 3.15
C ALA A 55 -6.48 6.34 3.80
N LEU A 56 -7.56 5.64 3.42
CA LEU A 56 -8.88 5.77 4.03
C LEU A 56 -8.87 5.34 5.49
N CYS A 57 -8.28 4.18 5.83
CA CYS A 57 -8.17 3.70 7.20
C CYS A 57 -7.47 4.72 8.10
N LEU A 58 -6.32 5.23 7.67
CA LEU A 58 -5.52 6.18 8.45
C LEU A 58 -6.17 7.56 8.53
N PHE A 59 -6.85 8.01 7.47
CA PHE A 59 -7.60 9.27 7.50
C PHE A 59 -8.79 9.18 8.47
N PHE A 60 -9.55 8.08 8.39
CA PHE A 60 -10.66 7.84 9.30
C PHE A 60 -10.16 7.70 10.75
N ASN A 61 -8.99 7.10 10.96
CA ASN A 61 -8.35 7.04 12.27
C ASN A 61 -8.08 8.44 12.86
N ILE A 62 -7.69 9.43 12.04
CA ILE A 62 -7.58 10.84 12.49
C ILE A 62 -8.94 11.37 12.92
N ILE A 63 -10.00 11.13 12.14
CA ILE A 63 -11.36 11.58 12.50
C ILE A 63 -11.78 10.99 13.85
N ALA A 64 -11.64 9.68 14.03
CA ALA A 64 -12.01 8.99 15.25
C ALA A 64 -11.21 9.48 16.46
N THR A 65 -9.88 9.56 16.35
CA THR A 65 -9.02 10.05 17.44
C THR A 65 -9.23 11.54 17.72
N THR A 66 -9.66 12.34 16.74
CA THR A 66 -10.07 13.74 16.95
C THR A 66 -11.32 13.80 17.83
N THR A 67 -12.32 12.96 17.56
CA THR A 67 -13.53 12.90 18.43
C THR A 67 -13.19 12.42 19.84
N ALA A 68 -12.28 11.47 19.95
CA ALA A 68 -11.80 10.96 21.23
C ALA A 68 -11.07 12.05 22.02
N TRP A 69 -10.18 12.82 21.38
CA TRP A 69 -9.45 13.93 21.98
C TRP A 69 -10.39 15.04 22.47
N ILE A 70 -11.39 15.43 21.67
CA ILE A 70 -12.43 16.39 22.07
C ILE A 70 -13.21 15.91 23.30
N LYS A 71 -13.35 14.59 23.46
CA LYS A 71 -14.03 13.95 24.61
C LYS A 71 -13.11 13.66 25.80
N GLY A 72 -11.86 14.16 25.77
CA GLY A 72 -10.94 14.10 26.91
C GLY A 72 -9.88 13.00 26.83
N GLU A 73 -9.78 12.25 25.74
CA GLU A 73 -8.62 11.37 25.52
C GLU A 73 -7.35 12.20 25.31
N GLY A 74 -6.18 11.64 25.62
CA GLY A 74 -4.93 12.41 25.64
C GLY A 74 -4.48 12.88 24.25
N VAL A 75 -3.95 14.10 24.14
CA VAL A 75 -3.45 14.69 22.87
C VAL A 75 -2.42 13.82 22.15
N MET A 76 -1.64 13.02 22.89
CA MET A 76 -0.67 12.08 22.31
C MET A 76 -1.33 11.01 21.42
N VAL A 77 -2.56 10.58 21.75
CA VAL A 77 -3.33 9.63 20.95
C VAL A 77 -3.65 10.20 19.57
N TRP A 78 -4.08 11.46 19.56
CA TRP A 78 -4.40 12.20 18.34
C TRP A 78 -3.16 12.52 17.49
N LEU A 79 -2.06 12.96 18.12
CA LEU A 79 -0.81 13.22 17.41
C LEU A 79 -0.23 11.97 16.74
N LEU A 80 -0.32 10.81 17.40
CA LEU A 80 0.12 9.54 16.82
C LEU A 80 -0.70 9.18 15.56
N ALA A 81 -2.02 9.42 15.55
CA ALA A 81 -2.85 9.19 14.37
C ALA A 81 -2.41 10.04 13.17
N ILE A 82 -2.03 11.30 13.40
CA ILE A 82 -1.49 12.19 12.37
C ILE A 82 -0.16 11.66 11.85
N ILE A 83 0.75 11.23 12.74
CA ILE A 83 2.03 10.64 12.35
C ILE A 83 1.81 9.40 11.49
N TYR A 84 0.88 8.52 11.87
CA TYR A 84 0.56 7.33 11.07
C TYR A 84 0.08 7.70 9.67
N PHE A 85 -0.75 8.73 9.52
CA PHE A 85 -1.22 9.17 8.21
C PHE A 85 -0.08 9.76 7.36
N ILE A 86 0.68 10.71 7.91
CA ILE A 86 1.75 11.43 7.20
C ILE A 86 2.92 10.50 6.84
N SER A 87 3.22 9.49 7.65
CA SER A 87 4.27 8.51 7.35
C SER A 87 3.74 7.30 6.57
N GLY A 88 2.57 6.79 6.93
CA GLY A 88 2.01 5.56 6.39
C GLY A 88 1.56 5.68 4.94
N VAL A 89 0.91 6.77 4.55
CA VAL A 89 0.44 6.94 3.15
C VAL A 89 1.62 7.12 2.18
N PRO A 90 2.57 8.04 2.43
CA PRO A 90 3.77 8.14 1.58
C PRO A 90 4.65 6.90 1.65
N GLY A 91 4.78 6.28 2.83
CA GLY A 91 5.49 5.03 3.03
C GLY A 91 4.91 3.90 2.18
N ALA A 92 3.61 3.71 2.20
CA ALA A 92 2.92 2.72 1.38
C ALA A 92 3.16 2.94 -0.13
N TYR A 93 3.11 4.21 -0.57
CA TYR A 93 3.39 4.57 -1.95
C TYR A 93 4.80 4.16 -2.36
N VAL A 94 5.81 4.57 -1.58
CA VAL A 94 7.23 4.39 -1.91
C VAL A 94 7.68 2.94 -1.74
N LEU A 95 7.23 2.27 -0.68
CA LEU A 95 7.78 0.99 -0.25
C LEU A 95 7.17 -0.19 -0.99
N TRP A 96 5.91 -0.14 -1.40
CA TRP A 96 5.27 -1.29 -2.05
C TRP A 96 4.44 -0.93 -3.27
N TYR A 97 3.67 0.17 -3.29
CA TYR A 97 2.80 0.47 -4.44
C TYR A 97 3.61 0.81 -5.70
N ARG A 98 4.52 1.78 -5.61
CA ARG A 98 5.37 2.20 -6.74
C ARG A 98 6.32 1.08 -7.18
N PRO A 99 6.98 0.33 -6.28
CA PRO A 99 7.77 -0.84 -6.66
C PRO A 99 6.95 -1.89 -7.42
N LEU A 100 5.73 -2.21 -6.97
CA LEU A 100 4.84 -3.13 -7.67
C LEU A 100 4.46 -2.62 -9.05
N TYR A 101 4.03 -1.35 -9.14
CA TYR A 101 3.68 -0.72 -10.41
C TYR A 101 4.84 -0.82 -11.41
N ASN A 102 6.05 -0.51 -10.96
CA ASN A 102 7.25 -0.64 -11.76
C ASN A 102 7.62 -2.09 -12.08
N ALA A 103 7.32 -3.05 -11.20
CA ALA A 103 7.53 -4.47 -11.45
C ALA A 103 6.59 -5.00 -12.54
N MET A 104 5.34 -4.54 -12.57
CA MET A 104 4.36 -4.88 -13.61
C MET A 104 4.72 -4.28 -14.97
N ARG A 105 5.39 -3.11 -15.00
CA ARG A 105 5.89 -2.49 -16.24
C ARG A 105 7.13 -3.15 -16.80
N THR A 106 8.09 -3.51 -15.95
CA THR A 106 9.43 -3.94 -16.39
C THR A 106 9.73 -5.42 -16.11
N GLU A 107 8.77 -6.19 -15.62
CA GLU A 107 8.89 -7.61 -15.23
C GLU A 107 10.11 -7.90 -14.31
N SER A 108 10.50 -6.94 -13.47
CA SER A 108 11.73 -7.06 -12.66
C SER A 108 11.51 -7.87 -11.38
N ALA A 109 12.17 -9.02 -11.27
CA ALA A 109 12.09 -9.90 -10.10
C ALA A 109 12.55 -9.23 -8.79
N LEU A 110 13.57 -8.36 -8.84
CA LEU A 110 14.03 -7.62 -7.66
C LEU A 110 12.95 -6.68 -7.12
N LYS A 111 12.20 -6.00 -8.01
CA LYS A 111 11.10 -5.12 -7.60
C LYS A 111 9.93 -5.91 -7.02
N PHE A 112 9.65 -7.11 -7.55
CA PHE A 112 8.70 -8.04 -6.93
C PHE A 112 9.14 -8.46 -5.52
N GLY A 113 10.41 -8.83 -5.33
CA GLY A 113 10.96 -9.16 -4.01
C GLY A 113 10.81 -8.02 -3.00
N TRP A 114 11.13 -6.80 -3.42
CA TRP A 114 10.93 -5.59 -2.61
C TRP A 114 9.46 -5.37 -2.24
N PHE A 115 8.55 -5.51 -3.21
CA PHE A 115 7.11 -5.46 -2.96
C PHE A 115 6.71 -6.49 -1.90
N PHE A 116 7.06 -7.77 -2.05
CA PHE A 116 6.64 -8.81 -1.10
C PHE A 116 7.10 -8.52 0.32
N LEU A 117 8.34 -8.07 0.50
CA LEU A 117 8.89 -7.73 1.82
C LEU A 117 8.06 -6.64 2.51
N PHE A 118 7.86 -5.49 1.86
CA PHE A 118 7.16 -4.36 2.47
C PHE A 118 5.65 -4.55 2.52
N TYR A 119 5.08 -5.28 1.57
CA TYR A 119 3.64 -5.56 1.56
C TYR A 119 3.28 -6.57 2.66
N MET A 120 4.17 -7.48 3.03
CA MET A 120 3.99 -8.34 4.22
C MET A 120 3.99 -7.50 5.51
N ILE A 121 4.89 -6.51 5.63
CA ILE A 121 4.89 -5.56 6.76
C ILE A 121 3.58 -4.76 6.79
N HIS A 122 3.08 -4.33 5.64
CA HIS A 122 1.78 -3.66 5.51
C HIS A 122 0.61 -4.55 5.99
N ILE A 123 0.57 -5.83 5.60
CA ILE A 123 -0.46 -6.77 6.07
C ILE A 123 -0.39 -6.93 7.60
N ILE A 124 0.82 -7.13 8.14
CA ILE A 124 1.04 -7.23 9.60
C ILE A 124 0.53 -5.96 10.29
N PHE A 125 0.87 -4.78 9.76
CA PHE A 125 0.40 -3.51 10.27
C PHE A 125 -1.13 -3.40 10.25
N CYS A 126 -1.81 -3.81 9.18
CA CYS A 126 -3.27 -3.74 9.08
C CYS A 126 -3.96 -4.68 10.08
N VAL A 127 -3.48 -5.92 10.19
CA VAL A 127 -4.01 -6.90 11.16
C VAL A 127 -3.75 -6.42 12.59
N TRP A 128 -2.56 -5.90 12.85
CA TRP A 128 -2.21 -5.31 14.14
C TRP A 128 -3.10 -4.12 14.47
N SER A 129 -3.38 -3.25 13.51
CA SER A 129 -4.25 -2.08 13.68
C SER A 129 -5.71 -2.45 13.91
N ALA A 130 -6.19 -3.54 13.29
CA ALA A 130 -7.52 -4.07 13.54
C ALA A 130 -7.67 -4.55 15.00
N VAL A 131 -6.65 -5.18 15.57
CA VAL A 131 -6.67 -5.57 16.98
C VAL A 131 -6.42 -4.37 17.91
N SER A 132 -5.43 -3.54 17.53
CA SER A 132 -4.83 -2.45 18.29
C SER A 132 -4.52 -2.82 19.75
N PRO A 133 -3.58 -3.75 19.99
CA PRO A 133 -3.14 -4.08 21.34
C PRO A 133 -2.46 -2.86 22.01
N PRO A 134 -2.49 -2.77 23.36
CA PRO A 134 -2.02 -1.60 24.11
C PRO A 134 -0.49 -1.41 24.17
N PHE A 135 0.27 -2.24 23.44
CA PHE A 135 1.73 -2.21 23.36
C PHE A 135 2.13 -2.18 21.88
N PRO A 136 3.26 -1.57 21.48
CA PRO A 136 4.19 -0.73 22.25
C PRO A 136 3.74 0.73 22.42
N PHE A 137 2.63 1.13 21.81
CA PHE A 137 2.10 2.49 21.87
C PHE A 137 0.75 2.52 22.58
N LYS A 138 0.35 3.68 23.13
CA LYS A 138 -0.95 3.85 23.82
C LYS A 138 -2.09 3.30 22.94
N GLY A 139 -2.79 2.28 23.43
CA GLY A 139 -3.74 1.47 22.66
C GLY A 139 -4.80 2.26 21.90
N ASN A 140 -5.14 3.49 22.29
CA ASN A 140 -6.22 4.27 21.69
C ASN A 140 -5.85 5.01 20.39
N SER A 141 -4.59 4.99 19.93
CA SER A 141 -4.16 5.76 18.74
C SER A 141 -4.54 5.13 17.41
N LEU A 142 -4.95 3.85 17.42
CA LEU A 142 -5.52 3.15 16.28
C LEU A 142 -6.94 2.69 16.63
N THR A 143 -7.87 2.84 15.69
CA THR A 143 -9.26 2.40 15.82
C THR A 143 -9.39 0.88 15.67
N GLY A 144 -8.77 0.12 16.55
CA GLY A 144 -8.94 -1.34 16.62
C GLY A 144 -10.10 -1.76 17.51
N ILE A 145 -10.36 -3.07 17.56
CA ILE A 145 -11.43 -3.64 18.39
C ILE A 145 -11.20 -3.44 19.89
N LEU A 146 -9.96 -3.58 20.37
CA LEU A 146 -9.69 -3.45 21.81
C LEU A 146 -9.93 -2.02 22.31
N PRO A 147 -9.44 -0.97 21.62
CA PRO A 147 -9.76 0.40 21.98
C PRO A 147 -11.25 0.73 21.80
N ALA A 148 -11.91 0.19 20.78
CA ALA A 148 -13.35 0.38 20.58
C ALA A 148 -14.17 -0.06 21.81
N ILE A 149 -13.81 -1.22 22.39
CA ILE A 149 -14.45 -1.75 23.59
C ILE A 149 -14.11 -0.91 24.83
N ASP A 150 -12.88 -0.39 24.94
CA ASP A 150 -12.50 0.49 26.06
C ASP A 150 -13.28 1.82 26.02
N VAL A 151 -13.31 2.50 24.87
CA VAL A 151 -13.90 3.84 24.75
C VAL A 151 -15.43 3.83 24.67
N ILE A 152 -16.09 2.76 24.23
CA ILE A 152 -17.56 2.74 24.12
C ILE A 152 -18.25 2.88 25.48
N THR A 153 -17.62 2.39 26.55
CA THR A 153 -18.14 2.54 27.92
C THR A 153 -18.06 3.98 28.43
N LYS A 154 -17.13 4.78 27.87
CA LYS A 154 -16.90 6.19 28.22
C LYS A 154 -17.72 7.14 27.35
N SER A 155 -17.84 6.83 26.05
CA SER A 155 -18.55 7.63 25.07
C SER A 155 -19.02 6.76 23.91
N LEU A 156 -20.34 6.59 23.79
CA LEU A 156 -20.95 5.79 22.73
C LEU A 156 -20.53 6.25 21.33
N ILE A 157 -20.52 7.56 21.09
CA ILE A 157 -20.17 8.14 19.78
C ILE A 157 -18.73 7.82 19.40
N VAL A 158 -17.78 7.96 20.35
CA VAL A 158 -16.36 7.64 20.11
C VAL A 158 -16.21 6.14 19.88
N GLY A 159 -16.89 5.30 20.67
CA GLY A 159 -16.94 3.85 20.46
C GLY A 159 -17.41 3.47 19.06
N ILE A 160 -18.52 4.03 18.58
CA ILE A 160 -19.03 3.77 17.21
C ILE A 160 -17.99 4.12 16.16
N PHE A 161 -17.32 5.27 16.29
CA PHE A 161 -16.28 5.66 15.34
C PHE A 161 -15.14 4.65 15.36
N TYR A 162 -14.70 4.21 16.53
CA TYR A 162 -13.67 3.19 16.64
C TYR A 162 -14.09 1.84 16.03
N PHE A 163 -15.36 1.42 16.18
CA PHE A 163 -15.88 0.21 15.52
C PHE A 163 -15.91 0.32 13.98
N VAL A 164 -16.24 1.50 13.44
CA VAL A 164 -16.15 1.73 11.98
C VAL A 164 -14.72 1.62 11.51
N GLY A 165 -13.78 2.23 12.23
CA GLY A 165 -12.35 2.12 11.93
C GLY A 165 -11.82 0.69 12.00
N PHE A 166 -12.29 -0.09 12.98
CA PHE A 166 -11.99 -1.52 13.08
C PHE A 166 -12.46 -2.28 11.83
N GLY A 167 -13.71 -2.03 11.40
CA GLY A 167 -14.24 -2.61 10.16
C GLY A 167 -13.40 -2.26 8.93
N LEU A 168 -12.96 -1.01 8.81
CA LEU A 168 -12.09 -0.57 7.72
C LEU A 168 -10.75 -1.32 7.73
N PHE A 169 -10.10 -1.45 8.88
CA PHE A 169 -8.84 -2.20 8.99
C PHE A 169 -9.02 -3.70 8.68
N CYS A 170 -10.14 -4.31 9.09
CA CYS A 170 -10.46 -5.70 8.70
C CYS A 170 -10.61 -5.84 7.18
N LEU A 171 -11.36 -4.94 6.54
CA LEU A 171 -11.53 -4.96 5.08
C LEU A 171 -10.20 -4.77 4.35
N GLU A 172 -9.36 -3.84 4.82
CA GLU A 172 -8.03 -3.60 4.25
C GLU A 172 -7.10 -4.81 4.44
N SER A 173 -7.14 -5.48 5.59
CA SER A 173 -6.40 -6.73 5.81
C SER A 173 -6.82 -7.82 4.82
N LEU A 174 -8.13 -8.03 4.62
CA LEU A 174 -8.64 -9.04 3.68
C LEU A 174 -8.26 -8.72 2.24
N LEU A 175 -8.42 -7.46 1.83
CA LEU A 175 -8.01 -6.99 0.51
C LEU A 175 -6.50 -7.20 0.30
N SER A 176 -5.69 -6.84 1.30
CA SER A 176 -4.23 -6.98 1.21
C SER A 176 -3.79 -8.45 1.10
N ILE A 177 -4.43 -9.35 1.84
CA ILE A 177 -4.19 -10.79 1.71
C ILE A 177 -4.56 -11.28 0.29
N GLY A 178 -5.67 -10.80 -0.27
CA GLY A 178 -6.06 -11.12 -1.64
C GLY A 178 -5.05 -10.62 -2.68
N VAL A 179 -4.53 -9.39 -2.51
CA VAL A 179 -3.53 -8.80 -3.41
C VAL A 179 -2.22 -9.60 -3.37
N ILE A 180 -1.68 -9.90 -2.18
CA ILE A 180 -0.40 -10.61 -2.09
C ILE A 180 -0.50 -12.01 -2.69
N GLN A 181 -1.63 -12.69 -2.52
CA GLN A 181 -1.89 -14.00 -3.13
C GLN A 181 -1.89 -13.92 -4.66
N GLN A 182 -2.61 -12.95 -5.24
CA GLN A 182 -2.65 -12.78 -6.70
C GLN A 182 -1.27 -12.45 -7.28
N VAL A 183 -0.54 -11.53 -6.66
CA VAL A 183 0.81 -11.14 -7.10
C VAL A 183 1.79 -12.30 -6.95
N TYR A 184 1.71 -13.07 -5.87
CA TYR A 184 2.55 -14.25 -5.66
C TYR A 184 2.30 -15.33 -6.72
N MET A 185 1.03 -15.62 -7.01
CA MET A 185 0.65 -16.61 -8.03
C MET A 185 1.16 -16.19 -9.41
N TYR A 186 1.02 -14.91 -9.76
CA TYR A 186 1.57 -14.36 -10.99
C TYR A 186 3.10 -14.52 -11.05
N PHE A 187 3.81 -14.04 -10.03
CA PHE A 187 5.27 -14.08 -9.97
C PHE A 187 5.81 -15.51 -10.12
N ARG A 188 5.21 -16.48 -9.41
CA ARG A 188 5.59 -17.89 -9.48
C ARG A 188 5.31 -18.51 -10.85
N GLY A 189 4.17 -18.19 -11.46
CA GLY A 189 3.81 -18.67 -12.80
C GLY A 189 4.76 -18.13 -13.89
N SER A 190 5.13 -16.86 -13.80
CA SER A 190 6.07 -16.21 -14.71
C SER A 190 7.48 -16.80 -14.59
N GLY A 191 7.96 -17.07 -13.37
CA GLY A 191 9.26 -17.72 -13.13
C GLY A 191 9.35 -19.10 -13.79
N LYS A 192 8.34 -19.95 -13.59
CA LYS A 192 8.28 -21.28 -14.23
C LYS A 192 8.30 -21.19 -15.76
N SER A 193 7.62 -20.21 -16.32
CA SER A 193 7.58 -19.99 -17.77
C SER A 193 8.94 -19.55 -18.33
N GLN A 194 9.70 -18.74 -17.59
CA GLN A 194 11.05 -18.34 -17.96
C GLN A 194 12.04 -19.50 -17.89
N GLU A 195 11.97 -20.33 -16.85
CA GLU A 195 12.80 -21.54 -16.73
C GLU A 195 12.58 -22.51 -17.90
N LEU A 196 11.31 -22.77 -18.26
CA LEU A 196 10.98 -23.63 -19.40
C LEU A 196 11.53 -23.07 -20.71
N LYS A 197 11.43 -21.75 -20.93
CA LYS A 197 12.02 -21.09 -22.11
C LYS A 197 13.55 -21.23 -22.14
N GLN A 198 14.23 -21.08 -21.00
CA GLN A 198 15.68 -21.26 -20.90
C GLN A 198 16.09 -22.72 -21.14
N GLN A 199 15.35 -23.68 -20.60
CA GLN A 199 15.61 -25.11 -20.84
C GLN A 199 15.41 -25.48 -22.31
N ALA A 200 14.34 -24.99 -22.95
CA ALA A 200 14.11 -25.19 -24.38
C ALA A 200 15.22 -24.57 -25.24
N ALA A 201 15.67 -23.36 -24.91
CA ALA A 201 16.78 -22.71 -25.62
C ALA A 201 18.10 -23.48 -25.46
N ARG A 202 18.41 -23.96 -24.24
CA ARG A 202 19.59 -24.82 -24.00
C ARG A 202 19.50 -26.14 -24.75
N GLY A 203 18.33 -26.77 -24.76
CA GLY A 203 18.07 -28.00 -25.50
C GLY A 203 18.26 -27.83 -27.01
N ALA A 204 17.70 -26.77 -27.58
CA ALA A 204 17.85 -26.45 -29.00
C ALA A 204 19.32 -26.21 -29.40
N LEU A 205 20.08 -25.49 -28.56
CA LEU A 205 21.52 -25.31 -28.78
C LEU A 205 22.28 -26.64 -28.69
N SER A 206 21.96 -27.51 -27.73
CA SER A 206 22.61 -28.82 -27.61
C SER A 206 22.28 -29.80 -28.73
N SER A 207 21.15 -29.62 -29.44
CA SER A 207 20.78 -30.43 -30.61
C SER A 207 21.29 -29.88 -31.94
N ALA A 208 21.86 -28.67 -31.94
CA ALA A 208 22.37 -28.00 -33.14
C ALA A 208 23.89 -28.18 -33.34
N PHE A 209 24.57 -28.80 -32.37
CA PHE A 209 25.99 -29.21 -32.40
C PHE A 209 26.09 -30.72 -32.27
#